data_AF-A0A6J5CER5-F1
#
_entry.id   AF-A0A6J5CER5-F1
#
_cell.length_a   1.000
_cell.length_b   1.000
_cell.length_c   1.000
_cell.angle_alpha   90.00
_cell.angle_beta   90.00
_cell.angle_gamma   90.00
#
_symmetry.space_group_name_H-M   'P 1'
#
loop_
_entity.id
_entity.type
_entity.pdbx_description
1 polymer ?
#
loop_
_entity_poly.entity_id
_entity_poly.type
_entity_poly.pdbx_seq_one_letter_code
_entity_poly.pdbx_strand_id
1 'polypeptide(L)'
;MCYKDPEKGIALVLECIGHLKSAHGHSPLEDFDHFCAYSGLSEDEVGRLPFLWTKYGFLSAWKPAAATADDSGAPPAESHRQEDDEVAVAAFKLQVGMLLRDLPPGTVAELDGLSIAWWNGKDVVFAYLRDDDTEKVEEEFDLGDCEWQDRRAALEAWLKEPRYGLRAEVRDWVSRPRQ
;
A
#
# COMPACT_ATOMS: atom_id res chain seq x y z
N MET A 1 -2.58 -5.79 -15.29
CA MET A 1 -2.90 -6.97 -14.42
C MET A 1 -1.58 -7.60 -14.00
N CYS A 2 -0.97 -7.18 -12.88
CA CYS A 2 0.39 -7.59 -12.49
C CYS A 2 0.45 -8.62 -11.34
N TYR A 3 -0.68 -9.03 -10.75
CA TYR A 3 -0.70 -9.99 -9.63
C TYR A 3 -0.62 -11.46 -10.03
N LYS A 4 -0.60 -11.78 -11.33
CA LYS A 4 -0.24 -13.12 -11.82
C LYS A 4 1.25 -13.28 -12.10
N ASP A 5 2.02 -12.22 -11.90
CA ASP A 5 3.37 -12.10 -12.39
C ASP A 5 4.24 -11.36 -11.36
N PRO A 6 4.83 -12.07 -10.39
CA PRO A 6 5.64 -11.45 -9.36
C PRO A 6 6.85 -10.70 -9.94
N GLU A 7 7.30 -11.02 -11.16
CA GLU A 7 8.38 -10.28 -11.82
C GLU A 7 7.94 -8.85 -12.16
N LYS A 8 6.71 -8.67 -12.63
CA LYS A 8 6.13 -7.33 -12.87
C LYS A 8 5.90 -6.56 -11.58
N GLY A 9 5.48 -7.26 -10.52
CA GLY A 9 5.35 -6.65 -9.19
C GLY A 9 6.69 -6.14 -8.67
N ILE A 10 7.74 -6.96 -8.75
CA ILE A 10 9.10 -6.58 -8.35
C ILE A 10 9.59 -5.38 -9.16
N ALA A 11 9.39 -5.38 -10.48
CA ALA A 11 9.79 -4.27 -11.33
C ALA A 11 9.14 -2.95 -10.90
N LEU A 12 7.83 -2.96 -10.65
CA LEU A 12 7.08 -1.77 -10.21
C LEU A 12 7.58 -1.25 -8.85
N VAL A 13 7.81 -2.16 -7.90
CA VAL A 13 8.34 -1.76 -6.58
C VAL A 13 9.74 -1.16 -6.71
N LEU A 14 10.61 -1.76 -7.53
CA LEU A 14 11.96 -1.26 -7.76
C LEU A 14 12.00 0.08 -8.50
N GLU A 15 11.02 0.40 -9.33
CA GLU A 15 10.88 1.76 -9.89
C GLU A 15 10.72 2.81 -8.77
N CYS A 16 10.00 2.46 -7.69
CA CYS A 16 9.80 3.35 -6.55
C CYS A 16 10.99 3.38 -5.58
N ILE A 17 11.55 2.22 -5.20
CA ILE A 17 12.54 2.15 -4.10
C ILE A 17 13.97 1.89 -4.56
N GLY A 18 14.20 1.56 -5.84
CA GLY A 18 15.50 1.07 -6.32
C GLY A 18 16.64 2.10 -6.23
N HIS A 19 16.30 3.39 -6.18
CA HIS A 19 17.28 4.48 -6.01
C HIS A 19 17.57 4.80 -4.53
N LEU A 20 16.76 4.28 -3.61
CA LEU A 20 16.89 4.52 -2.17
C LEU A 20 17.96 3.61 -1.55
N LYS A 21 18.45 4.00 -0.38
CA LYS A 21 19.45 3.27 0.39
C LYS A 21 18.98 2.98 1.80
N SER A 22 19.32 1.81 2.35
CA SER A 22 19.09 1.48 3.76
C SER A 22 20.09 2.19 4.66
N ALA A 23 19.91 2.06 5.98
CA ALA A 23 20.79 2.66 6.98
C ALA A 23 22.27 2.22 6.84
N HIS A 24 22.52 1.09 6.19
CA HIS A 24 23.85 0.56 5.91
C HIS A 24 24.39 0.99 4.53
N GLY A 25 23.67 1.83 3.79
CA GLY A 25 24.06 2.29 2.45
C GLY A 25 23.78 1.28 1.34
N HIS A 26 23.05 0.20 1.63
CA HIS A 26 22.71 -0.84 0.66
C HIS A 26 21.43 -0.49 -0.10
N SER A 27 21.36 -0.91 -1.36
CA SER A 27 20.12 -0.92 -2.12
C SER A 27 19.15 -1.98 -1.58
N PRO A 28 17.84 -1.85 -1.90
CA PRO A 28 16.85 -2.87 -1.53
C PRO A 28 17.20 -4.28 -2.02
N LEU A 29 17.84 -4.38 -3.19
CA LEU A 29 18.27 -5.66 -3.76
C LEU A 29 19.47 -6.25 -3.00
N GLU A 30 20.45 -5.42 -2.63
CA GLU A 30 21.59 -5.87 -1.83
C GLU A 30 21.15 -6.35 -0.43
N ASP A 31 20.18 -5.68 0.19
CA ASP A 31 19.62 -6.12 1.47
C ASP A 31 18.80 -7.41 1.32
N PHE A 32 18.10 -7.59 0.20
CA PHE A 32 17.42 -8.86 -0.09
C PHE A 32 18.42 -10.01 -0.30
N ASP A 33 19.52 -9.77 -1.02
CA ASP A 33 20.57 -10.76 -1.22
C ASP A 33 21.24 -11.13 0.13
N HIS A 34 21.47 -10.14 0.98
CA HIS A 34 21.96 -10.37 2.35
C HIS A 34 20.96 -11.19 3.18
N PHE A 35 19.66 -10.88 3.09
CA PHE A 35 18.60 -11.67 3.73
C PHE A 35 18.61 -13.13 3.24
N CYS A 36 18.79 -13.36 1.93
CA CYS A 36 18.89 -14.70 1.36
C CYS A 36 20.11 -15.45 1.92
N ALA A 37 21.29 -14.83 1.92
CA ALA A 37 22.50 -15.41 2.46
C ALA A 37 22.39 -15.74 3.96
N TYR A 38 21.71 -14.89 4.74
CA TYR A 38 21.54 -15.09 6.17
C TYR A 38 20.48 -16.15 6.51
N SER A 39 19.35 -16.15 5.79
CA SER A 39 18.24 -17.09 6.04
C SER A 39 18.41 -18.46 5.39
N GLY A 40 19.34 -18.57 4.42
CA GLY A 40 19.48 -19.75 3.57
C GLY A 40 18.45 -19.82 2.45
N LEU A 41 17.62 -18.79 2.25
CA LEU A 41 16.66 -18.75 1.16
C LEU A 41 17.38 -18.77 -0.19
N SER A 42 17.13 -19.80 -1.00
CA SER A 42 17.68 -19.93 -2.35
C SER A 42 16.61 -20.38 -3.34
N GLU A 43 16.69 -19.88 -4.58
CA GLU A 43 15.73 -20.22 -5.64
C GLU A 43 15.73 -21.72 -5.96
N ASP A 44 16.91 -22.36 -5.91
CA ASP A 44 17.06 -23.79 -6.22
C ASP A 44 16.34 -24.69 -5.20
N GLU A 45 16.27 -24.27 -3.94
CA GLU A 45 15.63 -25.05 -2.88
C GLU A 45 14.12 -24.82 -2.79
N VAL A 46 13.66 -23.58 -2.95
CA VAL A 46 12.24 -23.23 -2.78
C VAL A 46 11.46 -23.16 -4.10
N GLY A 47 12.17 -23.16 -5.22
CA GLY A 47 11.62 -22.96 -6.55
C GLY A 47 11.37 -21.49 -6.89
N ARG A 48 11.38 -21.20 -8.20
CA ARG A 48 11.29 -19.83 -8.77
C ARG A 48 10.08 -19.04 -8.29
N LEU A 49 8.89 -19.63 -8.32
CA LEU A 49 7.66 -18.89 -8.04
C LEU A 49 7.55 -18.46 -6.56
N PRO A 50 7.79 -19.35 -5.56
CA PRO A 50 7.90 -18.94 -4.16
C PRO A 50 9.00 -17.91 -3.92
N PHE A 51 10.17 -18.10 -4.52
CA PHE A 51 11.29 -17.16 -4.37
C PHE A 51 10.93 -15.74 -4.84
N LEU A 52 10.28 -15.62 -6.00
CA LEU A 52 9.84 -14.34 -6.54
C LEU A 52 8.77 -13.68 -5.68
N TRP A 53 7.83 -14.44 -5.12
CA TRP A 53 6.84 -13.87 -4.19
C TRP A 53 7.47 -13.42 -2.87
N THR A 54 8.44 -14.16 -2.33
CA THR A 54 9.20 -13.74 -1.16
C THR A 54 9.99 -12.47 -1.45
N LYS A 55 10.64 -12.38 -2.61
CA LYS A 55 11.34 -11.16 -3.06
C LYS A 55 10.40 -9.98 -3.19
N TYR A 56 9.25 -10.16 -3.83
CA TYR A 56 8.23 -9.13 -3.96
C TYR A 56 7.75 -8.64 -2.59
N GLY A 57 7.41 -9.57 -1.68
CA GLY A 57 6.95 -9.23 -0.33
C GLY A 57 8.01 -8.50 0.50
N PHE A 58 9.27 -8.95 0.44
CA PHE A 58 10.38 -8.30 1.13
C PHE A 58 10.57 -6.86 0.63
N LEU A 59 10.66 -6.67 -0.68
CA LEU A 59 10.86 -5.35 -1.28
C LEU A 59 9.68 -4.42 -1.00
N SER A 60 8.45 -4.94 -1.01
CA SER A 60 7.24 -4.16 -0.68
C SER A 60 7.20 -3.68 0.78
N ALA A 61 7.91 -4.36 1.68
CA ALA A 61 8.00 -4.02 3.10
C ALA A 61 9.34 -3.33 3.46
N TRP A 62 10.27 -3.21 2.50
CA TRP A 62 11.60 -2.67 2.73
C TRP A 62 11.54 -1.17 3.04
N LYS A 63 12.38 -0.72 3.97
CA LYS A 63 12.41 0.68 4.42
C LYS A 63 13.78 1.30 4.15
N PRO A 64 13.84 2.52 3.62
CA PRO A 64 15.09 3.25 3.49
C PRO A 64 15.64 3.67 4.85
N ALA A 65 16.90 4.11 4.88
CA ALA A 65 17.44 4.80 6.03
C ALA A 65 16.55 6.00 6.35
N ALA A 66 15.96 6.04 7.55
CA ALA A 66 15.49 7.31 8.08
C ALA A 66 16.71 8.24 8.08
N ALA A 67 16.64 9.35 7.36
CA ALA A 67 17.73 10.31 7.27
C ALA A 67 18.11 10.73 8.70
N THR A 68 19.19 10.15 9.25
CA THR A 68 19.82 10.66 10.46
C THR A 68 20.56 11.92 10.05
N ALA A 69 19.83 13.03 9.95
CA ALA A 69 20.41 14.35 9.90
C ALA A 69 20.86 14.71 11.32
N ASP A 70 22.15 14.49 11.58
CA ASP A 70 22.85 15.04 12.74
C ASP A 70 23.08 16.55 12.53
N ASP A 71 22.69 17.32 13.55
CA ASP A 71 23.11 18.65 13.98
C ASP A 71 23.75 19.65 12.97
N SER A 72 22.95 20.63 12.51
CA SER A 72 23.36 22.04 12.42
C SER A 72 22.13 22.91 12.14
N GLY A 73 21.81 23.79 13.09
CA GLY A 73 20.53 24.52 13.16
C GLY A 73 20.19 25.42 11.96
N ALA A 74 19.10 25.09 11.28
CA ALA A 74 18.11 25.98 10.65
C ALA A 74 17.01 25.09 10.00
N PRO A 75 15.72 25.46 10.00
CA PRO A 75 14.68 24.56 9.51
C PRO A 75 14.62 24.56 7.96
N PRO A 76 14.41 23.38 7.36
CA PRO A 76 13.44 23.23 6.29
C PRO A 76 12.50 22.07 6.65
N ALA A 77 11.55 22.33 7.55
CA ALA A 77 10.73 21.29 8.18
C ALA A 77 9.48 20.88 7.38
N GLU A 78 9.31 21.37 6.16
CA GLU A 78 8.05 21.24 5.42
C GLU A 78 8.16 20.28 4.23
N SER A 79 9.32 20.16 3.57
CA SER A 79 9.47 19.32 2.36
C SER A 79 9.66 17.83 2.68
N HIS A 80 10.55 17.48 3.61
CA HIS A 80 10.87 16.06 3.88
C HIS A 80 9.73 15.27 4.53
N ARG A 81 8.88 15.92 5.34
CA ARG A 81 7.71 15.24 5.93
C ARG A 81 6.65 14.89 4.89
N GLN A 82 6.51 15.73 3.86
CA GLN A 82 5.50 15.52 2.84
C GLN A 82 5.85 14.36 1.91
N GLU A 83 7.14 14.22 1.57
CA GLU A 83 7.64 13.11 0.74
C GLU A 83 7.49 11.74 1.45
N ASP A 84 7.74 11.67 2.76
CA ASP A 84 7.57 10.45 3.55
C ASP A 84 6.09 10.03 3.68
N ASP A 85 5.17 11.00 3.76
CA ASP A 85 3.73 10.74 3.84
C ASP A 85 3.16 10.31 2.48
N GLU A 86 3.60 10.90 1.36
CA GLU A 86 3.18 10.48 0.02
C GLU A 86 3.57 9.00 -0.24
N VAL A 87 4.79 8.60 0.15
CA VAL A 87 5.25 7.21 0.06
C VAL A 87 4.42 6.28 0.95
N ALA A 88 4.10 6.71 2.17
CA ALA A 88 3.28 5.92 3.10
C ALA A 88 1.84 5.75 2.59
N VAL A 89 1.25 6.81 2.03
CA VAL A 89 -0.07 6.79 1.38
C VAL A 89 -0.06 5.84 0.19
N ALA A 90 0.95 5.92 -0.69
CA ALA A 90 1.08 5.03 -1.83
C ALA A 90 1.18 3.56 -1.39
N ALA A 91 2.00 3.27 -0.37
CA ALA A 91 2.13 1.93 0.21
C ALA A 91 0.80 1.43 0.80
N PHE A 92 0.07 2.30 1.51
CA PHE A 92 -1.25 1.97 2.06
C PHE A 92 -2.28 1.66 0.97
N LYS A 93 -2.40 2.52 -0.06
CA LYS A 93 -3.30 2.32 -1.20
C LYS A 93 -3.02 1.00 -1.90
N LEU A 94 -1.74 0.68 -2.11
CA LEU A 94 -1.32 -0.61 -2.68
C LEU A 94 -1.76 -1.80 -1.81
N GLN A 95 -1.55 -1.73 -0.50
CA GLN A 95 -1.94 -2.80 0.42
C GLN A 95 -3.45 -3.03 0.46
N VAL A 96 -4.24 -1.96 0.57
CA VAL A 96 -5.70 -2.04 0.51
C VAL A 96 -6.17 -2.60 -0.84
N GLY A 97 -5.54 -2.17 -1.94
CA GLY A 97 -5.83 -2.65 -3.27
C GLY A 97 -5.54 -4.14 -3.44
N MET A 98 -4.44 -4.64 -2.86
CA MET A 98 -4.14 -6.07 -2.82
C MET A 98 -5.24 -6.86 -2.11
N LEU A 99 -5.66 -6.40 -0.93
CA LEU A 99 -6.67 -7.08 -0.12
C LEU A 99 -8.03 -7.13 -0.82
N LEU A 100 -8.48 -6.02 -1.42
CA LEU A 100 -9.80 -5.92 -2.02
C LEU A 100 -9.90 -6.57 -3.39
N ARG A 101 -8.80 -6.63 -4.15
CA ARG A 101 -8.77 -7.18 -5.50
C ARG A 101 -9.12 -8.66 -5.57
N ASP A 102 -8.77 -9.43 -4.53
CA ASP A 102 -9.02 -10.87 -4.47
C ASP A 102 -10.39 -11.22 -3.88
N LEU A 103 -11.14 -10.21 -3.44
CA LEU A 103 -12.48 -10.36 -2.87
C LEU A 103 -13.57 -10.24 -3.95
N PRO A 104 -14.77 -10.79 -3.68
CA PRO A 104 -15.89 -10.68 -4.61
C PRO A 104 -16.22 -9.21 -4.98
N PRO A 105 -16.66 -8.94 -6.22
CA PRO A 105 -17.12 -7.60 -6.60
C PRO A 105 -18.23 -7.09 -5.67
N GLY A 106 -18.08 -5.85 -5.22
CA GLY A 106 -18.97 -5.25 -4.22
C GLY A 106 -18.52 -5.41 -2.78
N THR A 107 -17.39 -6.09 -2.53
CA THR A 107 -16.72 -6.02 -1.23
C THR A 107 -16.07 -4.66 -1.05
N VAL A 108 -16.28 -4.09 0.14
CA VAL A 108 -15.70 -2.81 0.56
C VAL A 108 -14.86 -3.03 1.82
N ALA A 109 -13.76 -2.29 1.95
CA ALA A 109 -13.01 -2.12 3.17
C ALA A 109 -13.69 -1.05 4.02
N GLU A 110 -14.04 -1.38 5.26
CA GLU A 110 -14.62 -0.43 6.22
C GLU A 110 -13.50 0.19 7.04
N LEU A 111 -12.94 1.30 6.54
CA LEU A 111 -11.72 1.91 7.09
C LEU A 111 -11.96 2.50 8.48
N ASP A 112 -13.11 3.14 8.65
CA ASP A 112 -13.67 3.58 9.92
C ASP A 112 -15.21 3.60 9.84
N GLY A 113 -15.86 4.24 10.82
CA GLY A 113 -17.32 4.29 10.87
C GLY A 113 -17.98 5.12 9.76
N LEU A 114 -17.24 5.97 9.04
CA LEU A 114 -17.79 6.92 8.07
C LEU A 114 -17.09 6.89 6.71
N SER A 115 -16.12 6.00 6.51
CA SER A 115 -15.40 5.91 5.26
C SER A 115 -15.12 4.47 4.87
N ILE A 116 -15.18 4.26 3.56
CA ILE A 116 -14.98 2.97 2.93
C ILE A 116 -13.99 3.08 1.78
N ALA A 117 -13.43 1.95 1.39
CA ALA A 117 -12.70 1.82 0.14
C ALA A 117 -13.15 0.59 -0.64
N TRP A 118 -13.11 0.63 -1.97
CA TRP A 118 -13.37 -0.53 -2.82
C TRP A 118 -12.41 -0.60 -4.00
N TRP A 119 -12.27 -1.80 -4.56
CA TRP A 119 -11.53 -2.00 -5.79
C TRP A 119 -12.45 -1.80 -7.00
N ASN A 120 -12.16 -0.82 -7.87
CA ASN A 120 -12.98 -0.52 -9.04
C ASN A 120 -12.60 -1.34 -10.30
N GLY A 121 -11.66 -2.28 -10.18
CA GLY A 121 -11.10 -3.03 -11.31
C GLY A 121 -9.74 -2.51 -11.79
N LYS A 122 -9.43 -1.23 -11.54
CA LYS A 122 -8.19 -0.57 -11.93
C LYS A 122 -7.40 -0.05 -10.72
N ASP A 123 -8.08 0.57 -9.76
CA ASP A 123 -7.48 1.21 -8.60
C ASP A 123 -8.41 1.13 -7.38
N VAL A 124 -7.88 1.52 -6.21
CA VAL A 124 -8.67 1.68 -4.98
C VAL A 124 -9.37 3.04 -5.01
N VAL A 125 -10.68 3.02 -4.79
CA VAL A 125 -11.49 4.23 -4.61
C VAL A 125 -11.84 4.35 -3.14
N PHE A 126 -11.64 5.54 -2.58
CA PHE A 126 -12.04 5.88 -1.21
C PHE A 126 -13.28 6.77 -1.26
N ALA A 127 -14.18 6.59 -0.31
CA ALA A 127 -15.35 7.44 -0.20
C ALA A 127 -15.85 7.59 1.23
N TYR A 128 -16.48 8.73 1.48
CA TYR A 128 -17.25 8.98 2.69
C TYR A 128 -18.65 8.40 2.55
N LEU A 129 -19.17 7.91 3.67
CA LEU A 129 -20.55 7.49 3.82
C LEU A 129 -21.38 8.67 4.32
N ARG A 130 -22.68 8.69 4.01
CA ARG A 130 -23.57 9.71 4.56
C ARG A 130 -23.69 9.58 6.07
N ASP A 131 -23.61 10.71 6.77
CA ASP A 131 -23.83 10.77 8.22
C ASP A 131 -25.25 10.29 8.62
N ASP A 132 -26.26 10.60 7.80
CA ASP A 132 -27.66 10.21 8.06
C ASP A 132 -27.99 8.76 7.63
N ASP A 133 -27.17 8.18 6.76
CA ASP A 133 -27.43 6.88 6.13
C ASP A 133 -26.11 6.23 5.69
N THR A 134 -25.45 5.55 6.63
CA THR A 134 -24.15 4.92 6.41
C THR A 134 -24.20 3.75 5.43
N GLU A 135 -25.37 3.38 4.90
CA GLU A 135 -25.48 2.41 3.80
C GLU A 135 -25.15 3.05 2.43
N LYS A 136 -25.20 4.38 2.31
CA LYS A 136 -24.96 5.11 1.07
C LYS A 136 -23.65 5.87 1.05
N VAL A 137 -23.01 5.83 -0.11
CA VAL A 137 -21.84 6.65 -0.39
C VAL A 137 -22.27 8.11 -0.63
N GLU A 138 -21.57 9.04 0.02
CA GLU A 138 -21.77 10.47 -0.14
C GLU A 138 -20.82 11.05 -1.20
N GLU A 139 -19.52 10.93 -0.97
CA GLU A 139 -18.49 11.57 -1.79
C GLU A 139 -17.23 10.69 -1.91
N GLU A 140 -16.74 10.51 -3.14
CA GLU A 140 -15.41 9.92 -3.39
C GLU A 140 -14.33 10.94 -3.02
N PHE A 141 -13.29 10.51 -2.32
CA PHE A 141 -12.17 11.38 -1.96
C PHE A 141 -10.83 10.75 -2.35
N ASP A 142 -9.84 11.59 -2.62
CA ASP A 142 -8.47 11.15 -2.74
C ASP A 142 -7.83 11.15 -1.36
N LEU A 143 -7.29 10.00 -0.93
CA LEU A 143 -6.47 9.95 0.26
C LEU A 143 -5.15 10.68 -0.04
N GLY A 144 -5.06 11.94 0.38
CA GLY A 144 -3.88 12.81 0.28
C GLY A 144 -3.17 12.95 1.63
N ASP A 145 -2.18 13.84 1.67
CA ASP A 145 -1.27 14.01 2.82
C ASP A 145 -2.01 14.47 4.09
N CYS A 146 -2.95 15.40 3.96
CA CYS A 146 -3.71 15.94 5.09
C CYS A 146 -4.59 14.86 5.75
N GLU A 147 -5.38 14.15 4.95
CA GLU A 147 -6.25 13.07 5.39
C GLU A 147 -5.44 11.91 5.98
N TRP A 148 -4.28 11.64 5.39
CA TRP A 148 -3.35 10.64 5.90
C TRP A 148 -2.83 11.02 7.28
N GLN A 149 -2.30 12.23 7.48
CA GLN A 149 -1.75 12.64 8.77
C GLN A 149 -2.76 12.52 9.92
N ASP A 150 -4.01 12.90 9.68
CA ASP A 150 -5.07 12.85 10.69
C ASP A 150 -5.51 11.42 11.02
N ARG A 151 -5.46 10.50 10.04
CA ARG A 151 -6.08 9.17 10.14
C ARG A 151 -5.09 8.02 10.14
N ARG A 152 -3.79 8.29 9.96
CA ARG A 152 -2.71 7.31 9.80
C ARG A 152 -2.76 6.20 10.84
N ALA A 153 -2.86 6.56 12.13
CA ALA A 153 -2.88 5.57 13.21
C ALA A 153 -4.08 4.61 13.12
N ALA A 154 -5.25 5.14 12.72
CA ALA A 154 -6.46 4.33 12.55
C ALA A 154 -6.35 3.43 11.31
N LEU A 155 -5.82 3.94 10.20
CA LEU A 155 -5.60 3.20 8.97
C LEU A 155 -4.56 2.08 9.15
N GLU A 156 -3.45 2.35 9.84
CA GLU A 156 -2.44 1.35 10.19
C GLU A 156 -2.98 0.29 11.17
N ALA A 157 -3.87 0.67 12.10
CA ALA A 157 -4.55 -0.28 12.97
C ALA A 157 -5.53 -1.17 12.17
N TRP A 158 -6.26 -0.58 11.23
CA TRP A 158 -7.16 -1.30 10.34
C TRP A 158 -6.41 -2.35 9.50
N LEU A 159 -5.22 -2.03 8.99
CA LEU A 159 -4.41 -3.00 8.24
C LEU A 159 -4.04 -4.25 9.04
N LYS A 160 -3.93 -4.13 10.37
CA LYS A 160 -3.64 -5.27 11.26
C LYS A 160 -4.87 -6.14 11.49
N GLU A 161 -6.06 -5.54 11.46
CA GLU A 161 -7.33 -6.21 11.68
C GLU A 161 -8.39 -5.71 10.66
N PRO A 162 -8.26 -6.10 9.38
CA PRO A 162 -9.07 -5.53 8.32
C PRO A 162 -10.53 -5.99 8.42
N ARG A 163 -11.44 -5.04 8.23
CA ARG A 163 -12.89 -5.27 8.25
C ARG A 163 -13.49 -5.02 6.89
N TYR A 164 -14.35 -5.95 6.47
CA TYR A 164 -14.96 -5.92 5.14
C TYR A 164 -16.48 -5.97 5.24
N GLY A 165 -17.13 -5.21 4.37
CA GLY A 165 -18.57 -5.23 4.16
C GLY A 165 -18.92 -5.60 2.72
N LEU A 166 -20.18 -5.95 2.46
CA LEU A 166 -20.69 -6.14 1.11
C LEU A 166 -21.74 -5.08 0.81
N ARG A 167 -21.58 -4.33 -0.28
CA ARG A 167 -22.49 -3.24 -0.66
C ARG A 167 -23.03 -3.44 -2.07
N ALA A 168 -24.36 -3.50 -2.18
CA ALA A 168 -25.05 -3.70 -3.45
C ALA A 168 -24.83 -2.53 -4.42
N GLU A 169 -24.84 -1.29 -3.91
CA GLU A 169 -24.58 -0.08 -4.69
C GLU A 169 -23.19 -0.13 -5.35
N VAL A 170 -22.15 -0.44 -4.58
CA VAL A 170 -20.77 -0.58 -5.10
C VAL A 170 -20.67 -1.74 -6.10
N ARG A 171 -21.32 -2.88 -5.81
CA ARG A 171 -21.36 -4.01 -6.75
C ARG A 171 -21.94 -3.59 -8.10
N ASP A 172 -23.04 -2.84 -8.08
CA ASP A 172 -23.73 -2.39 -9.28
C ASP A 172 -22.86 -1.41 -10.09
N TRP A 173 -22.08 -0.55 -9.42
CA TRP A 173 -21.12 0.33 -10.08
C TRP A 173 -19.94 -0.41 -10.70
N VAL A 174 -19.33 -1.34 -9.97
CA VAL A 174 -18.19 -2.14 -10.47
C VAL A 174 -18.63 -3.05 -11.63
N SER A 175 -19.88 -3.50 -11.63
CA SER A 175 -20.44 -4.34 -12.70
C SER A 175 -20.80 -3.54 -13.96
N ARG A 176 -20.94 -2.22 -13.86
CA ARG A 176 -21.23 -1.34 -14.99
C ARG A 176 -19.91 -0.74 -15.50
N PRO A 177 -19.57 -0.87 -16.79
CA PRO A 177 -18.44 -0.12 -17.33
C PRO A 177 -18.75 1.37 -17.19
N ARG A 178 -17.92 2.10 -16.42
CA ARG A 178 -17.94 3.58 -16.40
C ARG A 178 -17.63 4.03 -17.84
N GLN A 179 -18.61 4.64 -18.51
CA GLN A 179 -18.46 5.28 -19.82
C GLN A 179 -17.65 6.57 -19.70
#